data_AF-A0A3C0Z5T1-F1
#
_entry.id   AF-A0A3C0Z5T1-F1
#
_cell.length_a   1.000
_cell.length_b   1.000
_cell.length_c   1.000
_cell.angle_alpha   90.00
_cell.angle_beta   90.00
_cell.angle_gamma   90.00
#
_symmetry.space_group_name_H-M   'P 1'
#
loop_
_entity.id
_entity.type
_entity.pdbx_description
1 polymer ?
#
loop_
_entity_poly.entity_id
_entity_poly.type
_entity_poly.pdbx_seq_one_letter_code
_entity_poly.pdbx_strand_id
1 'polypeptide(L)' 'MKKAFIYLMTILPLASFAQQIPMFVGTYTSKTASKGIYIYNFDVKTGETTLSSTQESKDPSFLA' A
#
# COMPACT_ATOMS: atom_id res chain seq x y z
N MET A 1 -36.28 0.29 18.52
CA MET A 1 -34.82 0.03 18.62
C MET A 1 -34.26 -0.76 17.43
N LYS A 2 -34.85 -1.88 17.00
CA LYS A 2 -34.36 -2.66 15.84
C LYS A 2 -34.24 -1.88 14.52
N LYS A 3 -35.20 -1.00 14.21
CA LYS A 3 -35.17 -0.19 12.97
C LYS A 3 -34.01 0.82 12.97
N ALA A 4 -33.78 1.50 14.10
CA ALA A 4 -32.65 2.43 14.26
C ALA A 4 -31.29 1.72 14.10
N PHE A 5 -31.18 0.49 14.62
CA PHE A 5 -29.99 -0.34 14.44
C PHE A 5 -29.74 -0.71 12.97
N ILE A 6 -30.80 -1.02 12.21
CA ILE A 6 -30.72 -1.30 10.77
C ILE A 6 -30.27 -0.07 9.98
N TYR A 7 -30.80 1.12 10.31
CA TYR A 7 -30.36 2.37 9.68
C TYR A 7 -28.91 2.73 10.00
N LEU A 8 -28.47 2.46 11.24
CA LEU A 8 -27.08 2.69 11.63
C LEU A 8 -26.10 1.77 10.88
N MET A 9 -26.43 0.48 10.73
CA MET A 9 -25.58 -0.47 10.00
C MET A 9 -25.51 -0.20 8.50
N THR A 10 -26.53 0.43 7.90
CA THR A 10 -26.56 0.73 6.46
C THR A 10 -25.75 1.98 6.09
N ILE A 11 -25.58 2.94 7.01
CA ILE A 11 -24.81 4.18 6.76
C ILE A 11 -23.31 4.00 7.00
N LEU A 12 -22.93 3.07 7.89
CA LEU A 12 -21.54 2.84 8.29
C LEU A 12 -20.51 2.59 7.15
N PRO A 13 -20.81 1.83 6.06
CA PRO A 13 -19.82 1.57 5.01
C PRO A 13 -19.44 2.79 4.16
N LEU A 14 -20.22 3.88 4.20
CA LEU A 14 -19.91 5.13 3.48
C LEU A 14 -18.68 5.86 4.05
N ALA A 15 -18.24 5.52 5.27
CA ALA A 15 -17.08 6.09 5.92
C ALA A 15 -15.78 5.28 5.71
N SER A 16 -15.80 4.27 4.84
CA SER A 16 -14.61 3.46 4.55
C SER A 16 -13.57 4.28 3.78
N PHE A 17 -12.38 4.42 4.36
CA PHE A 17 -11.22 5.05 3.75
C PHE A 17 -10.19 3.97 3.38
N ALA A 18 -10.33 3.39 2.19
CA ALA A 18 -9.42 2.38 1.64
C ALA A 18 -8.45 2.96 0.59
N GLN A 19 -7.75 4.05 0.92
CA GLN A 19 -6.85 4.75 -0.02
C GLN A 19 -5.39 4.26 0.00
N GLN A 20 -5.03 3.38 0.94
CA GLN A 20 -3.67 2.87 1.08
C GLN A 20 -3.54 1.51 0.40
N ILE A 21 -2.64 1.39 -0.57
CA ILE A 21 -2.33 0.13 -1.25
C ILE A 21 -0.83 -0.19 -1.17
N PRO A 22 -0.44 -1.48 -1.15
CA PRO A 22 0.98 -1.84 -1.24
C PRO A 22 1.51 -1.54 -2.64
N MET A 23 2.61 -0.80 -2.72
CA MET A 23 3.35 -0.53 -3.95
C MET A 23 4.73 -1.17 -3.86
N PHE A 24 5.05 -2.03 -4.84
CA PHE A 24 6.32 -2.74 -4.92
C PHE A 24 7.23 -2.07 -5.94
N VAL A 25 8.44 -1.70 -5.52
CA VAL A 25 9.43 -1.05 -6.38
C VAL A 25 10.65 -1.96 -6.51
N GLY A 26 10.80 -2.55 -7.69
CA GLY A 26 11.97 -3.29 -8.12
C GLY A 26 13.12 -2.37 -8.57
N THR A 27 14.37 -2.80 -8.41
CA THR A 27 15.54 -1.95 -8.69
C THR A 27 16.72 -2.74 -9.28
N TYR A 28 17.70 -2.01 -9.84
CA TYR A 28 19.05 -2.53 -10.02
C TYR A 28 19.90 -2.27 -8.76
N THR A 29 20.50 -3.32 -8.23
CA THR A 29 21.40 -3.32 -7.06
C THR A 29 22.88 -3.18 -7.45
N SER A 30 23.24 -3.57 -8.68
CA SER A 30 24.61 -3.50 -9.16
C SER A 30 25.11 -2.06 -9.24
N LYS A 31 26.19 -1.75 -8.50
CA LYS A 31 26.82 -0.42 -8.42
C LYS A 31 25.88 0.68 -7.89
N THR A 32 24.88 0.33 -7.08
CA THR A 32 23.99 1.28 -6.40
C THR A 32 23.97 1.02 -4.89
N ALA A 33 23.31 1.90 -4.13
CA ALA A 33 23.03 1.67 -2.71
C ALA A 33 21.75 0.84 -2.48
N SER A 34 21.06 0.42 -3.56
CA SER A 34 19.82 -0.32 -3.45
C SER A 34 20.06 -1.72 -2.88
N LYS A 35 19.15 -2.18 -2.04
CA LYS A 35 19.16 -3.53 -1.47
C LYS A 35 18.30 -4.53 -2.24
N GLY A 36 17.41 -4.07 -3.11
CA GLY A 36 16.50 -4.96 -3.85
C GLY A 36 15.11 -4.35 -4.04
N ILE A 37 14.10 -4.94 -3.40
CA ILE A 37 12.68 -4.55 -3.53
C ILE A 37 12.28 -3.68 -2.34
N TYR A 38 11.61 -2.58 -2.61
CA TYR A 38 11.04 -1.69 -1.60
C TYR A 38 9.51 -1.78 -1.64
N ILE A 39 8.90 -1.94 -0.47
CA ILE A 39 7.45 -2.04 -0.32
C ILE A 39 6.97 -0.78 0.40
N TYR A 40 6.08 -0.03 -0.25
CA TYR A 40 5.51 1.20 0.28
C TYR A 40 4.02 1.03 0.53
N ASN A 41 3.53 1.75 1.55
CA ASN A 41 2.11 2.11 1.61
C ASN A 41 1.94 3.36 0.73
N PHE A 42 1.18 3.20 -0.35
CA PHE A 42 0.91 4.26 -1.32
C PHE A 42 -0.50 4.82 -1.12
N ASP A 43 -0.59 6.13 -0.91
CA ASP A 43 -1.85 6.85 -0.88
C ASP A 43 -2.32 7.14 -2.32
N VAL A 44 -3.37 6.45 -2.78
CA VAL A 44 -3.89 6.66 -4.15
C VAL A 44 -4.58 8.02 -4.34
N LYS A 45 -4.90 8.74 -3.25
CA LYS A 45 -5.57 10.04 -3.30
C LYS A 45 -4.54 11.19 -3.33
N THR A 46 -3.48 11.11 -2.53
CA THR A 46 -2.47 12.17 -2.42
C THR A 46 -1.21 11.88 -3.25
N GLY A 47 -0.95 10.62 -3.58
CA GLY A 47 0.29 10.17 -4.22
C GLY A 47 1.46 10.01 -3.25
N GLU A 48 1.24 10.16 -1.94
CA GLU A 48 2.29 10.02 -0.93
C GLU A 48 2.66 8.54 -0.73
N THR A 49 3.94 8.30 -0.41
CA THR A 49 4.46 6.95 -0.15
C THR A 49 5.15 6.91 1.21
N THR A 50 4.82 5.91 2.02
CA THR A 50 5.55 5.61 3.27
C THR A 50 6.22 4.25 3.15
N LEU A 51 7.53 4.17 3.42
CA LEU A 51 8.26 2.90 3.36
C LEU A 51 7.71 1.94 4.43
N SER A 52 7.25 0.78 3.99
CA SER A 52 6.73 -0.27 4.87
C SER A 52 7.78 -1.34 5.16
N SER A 53 8.52 -1.80 4.13
CA SER A 53 9.58 -2.79 4.30
C SER A 53 10.54 -2.83 3.11
N THR A 54 11.64 -3.57 3.26
CA THR A 54 12.64 -3.80 2.22
C THR A 54 12.98 -5.27 2.18
N GLN A 55 13.01 -5.84 0.97
CA GLN A 55 13.39 -7.22 0.72
C GLN A 55 14.69 -7.24 -0.09
N GLU A 56 15.71 -7.89 0.45
CA GLU A 56 16.98 -8.04 -0.26
C GLU A 56 16.82 -8.99 -1.44
N SER A 57 17.28 -8.57 -2.62
CA SER A 57 17.28 -9.36 -3.86
C SER A 57 18.21 -8.71 -4.88
N LYS A 58 18.89 -9.52 -5.70
CA LYS A 58 19.85 -9.02 -6.70
C LYS A 58 19.14 -8.62 -7.99
N ASP A 59 19.26 -7.35 -8.33
CA ASP A 59 18.73 -6.72 -9.55
C ASP A 59 17.26 -7.06 -9.90
N PRO A 60 16.30 -6.99 -8.93
CA PRO A 60 14.89 -7.31 -9.14
C PRO A 60 14.16 -6.18 -9.90
N SER A 61 14.66 -5.80 -11.08
CA SER A 61 14.13 -4.70 -11.89
C SER A 61 12.72 -4.97 -12.46
N PHE A 62 12.27 -6.22 -12.45
CA PHE A 62 10.93 -6.65 -12.78
C PHE A 62 10.38 -7.56 -11.67
N LEU A 63 9.09 -7.44 -11.38
CA LEU A 63 8.38 -8.20 -10.35
C LEU A 63 7.28 -9.03 -11.02
N ALA A 64 7.23 -10.33 -10.72
CA ALA A 64 6.28 -11.30 -11.30
C ALA A 64 5.27 -11.79 -10.25
#